data_AF-A0A0Q7A8K9-F1
#
_entry.id   AF-A0A0Q7A8K9-F1
#
_cell.length_a   1.000
_cell.length_b   1.000
_cell.length_c   1.000
_cell.angle_alpha   90.00
_cell.angle_beta   90.00
_cell.angle_gamma   90.00
#
_symmetry.space_group_name_H-M   'P 1'
#
loop_
_entity.id
_entity.type
_entity.pdbx_description
1 polymer ?
#
loop_
_entity_poly.entity_id
_entity_poly.type
_entity_poly.pdbx_seq_one_letter_code
_entity_poly.pdbx_strand_id
1 'polypeptide(L)'
;MKLSKIRTSLLIAAFGVASSAVFAQDVTGAGASFPAPVYAKWADAYNKATGARINYQSVGSGAGMKQIVAKTVDFGASDAPLKDEELAKDGLIQFPMVIGGVVPVVNIKGIAPGQLKLNGQVLGDIYLGKITKWNDPAITALNAGVALPDAAIAPVRRADGSGTTFNFTNYLSKVNAEWKTKVGEGTAVNWPTGAGGKGNEGVSAFVQRLPNSIGYVEYAYAKQNKMAFTLLQNQSGAFVAPDDDTFKAAAANADWNKSFYQVLTGQPGKDSWPITAATFIMMHKVQDKPVNATNALKFFSWAYADGDKMAADLDYVPMPDSVKVLVRKLWADSIKDASGKTVAAK
;
A
#
# COMPACT_ATOMS: atom_id res chain seq x y z
N MET A 1 18.70 4.31 -87.81
CA MET A 1 17.25 4.09 -87.96
C MET A 1 16.76 3.18 -86.83
N LYS A 2 15.89 3.73 -85.97
CA LYS A 2 14.99 3.12 -84.97
C LYS A 2 15.56 2.34 -83.76
N LEU A 3 15.42 2.99 -82.59
CA LEU A 3 15.35 2.42 -81.24
C LEU A 3 14.16 1.46 -81.10
N SER A 4 14.27 0.46 -80.21
CA SER A 4 13.29 0.30 -79.13
C SER A 4 13.86 -0.52 -77.96
N LYS A 5 13.62 -0.01 -76.75
CA LYS A 5 13.85 -0.64 -75.45
C LYS A 5 12.68 -1.58 -75.16
N ILE A 6 12.89 -2.65 -74.39
CA ILE A 6 11.97 -3.09 -73.32
C ILE A 6 12.78 -3.89 -72.29
N ARG A 7 12.73 -3.43 -71.04
CA ARG A 7 13.12 -4.15 -69.82
C ARG A 7 11.85 -4.81 -69.28
N THR A 8 11.91 -6.04 -68.77
CA THR A 8 10.90 -6.52 -67.82
C THR A 8 11.53 -7.49 -66.82
N SER A 9 11.19 -7.23 -65.56
CA SER A 9 11.83 -7.63 -64.32
C SER A 9 11.42 -9.03 -63.84
N LEU A 10 12.33 -9.74 -63.17
CA LEU A 10 12.01 -10.87 -62.30
C LEU A 10 11.23 -10.39 -61.06
N LEU A 11 10.08 -11.01 -60.79
CA LEU A 11 9.37 -10.94 -59.51
C LEU A 11 9.62 -12.25 -58.76
N ILE A 12 10.47 -12.21 -57.74
CA ILE A 12 10.56 -13.26 -56.72
C ILE A 12 9.64 -12.83 -55.57
N ALA A 13 8.51 -13.52 -55.42
CA ALA A 13 7.62 -13.34 -54.28
C ALA A 13 8.19 -14.11 -53.07
N ALA A 14 8.94 -13.43 -52.21
CA ALA A 14 9.28 -13.95 -50.88
C ALA A 14 8.10 -13.70 -49.94
N PHE A 15 7.36 -14.75 -49.60
CA PHE A 15 6.34 -14.74 -48.55
C PHE A 15 7.04 -14.68 -47.19
N GLY A 16 7.33 -13.47 -46.72
CA GLY A 16 7.81 -13.24 -45.37
C GLY A 16 6.67 -13.44 -44.37
N VAL A 17 6.73 -14.52 -43.58
CA VAL A 17 5.93 -14.64 -42.36
C VAL A 17 6.47 -13.60 -41.38
N ALA A 18 5.85 -12.42 -41.36
CA ALA A 18 6.07 -11.44 -40.32
C ALA A 18 5.40 -11.97 -39.04
N SER A 19 6.14 -12.75 -38.26
CA SER A 19 5.82 -12.97 -36.86
C SER A 19 5.96 -11.61 -36.17
N SER A 20 4.85 -10.90 -35.99
CA SER A 20 4.79 -9.76 -35.09
C SER A 20 5.11 -10.28 -33.69
N ALA A 21 6.38 -10.18 -33.30
CA ALA A 21 6.74 -10.21 -31.90
C ALA A 21 5.92 -9.10 -31.23
N VAL A 22 4.84 -9.49 -30.55
CA VAL A 22 4.11 -8.63 -29.64
C VAL A 22 5.15 -8.28 -28.58
N PHE A 23 5.79 -7.12 -28.72
CA PHE A 23 6.54 -6.53 -27.63
C PHE A 23 5.52 -6.39 -26.50
N ALA A 24 5.64 -7.24 -25.48
CA ALA A 24 4.86 -7.12 -24.26
C ALA A 24 5.10 -5.69 -23.75
N GLN A 25 4.13 -4.80 -23.95
CA GLN A 25 4.23 -3.45 -23.45
C GLN A 25 4.25 -3.54 -21.93
N ASP A 26 5.33 -3.09 -21.33
CA ASP A 26 5.51 -3.07 -19.88
C ASP A 26 4.37 -2.23 -19.27
N VAL A 27 3.56 -2.83 -18.40
CA VAL A 27 2.58 -2.07 -17.61
C VAL A 27 3.34 -1.37 -16.50
N THR A 28 3.15 -0.07 -16.37
CA THR A 28 3.78 0.77 -15.37
C THR A 28 2.79 1.17 -14.30
N GLY A 29 3.21 1.02 -13.05
CA GLY A 29 2.44 1.49 -11.90
C GLY A 29 3.33 2.21 -10.90
N ALA A 30 2.75 3.14 -10.15
CA ALA A 30 3.49 3.87 -9.12
C ALA A 30 2.59 4.22 -7.93
N GLY A 31 3.16 4.20 -6.73
CA GLY A 31 2.50 4.74 -5.56
C GLY A 31 2.95 4.16 -4.24
N ALA A 32 1.96 3.72 -3.46
CA ALA A 32 2.11 3.23 -2.10
C ALA A 32 3.29 2.26 -1.89
N SER A 33 4.16 2.59 -0.93
CA SER A 33 5.18 1.67 -0.44
C SER A 33 4.59 0.60 0.50
N PHE A 34 3.33 0.70 0.91
CA PHE A 34 2.71 -0.28 1.82
C PHE A 34 2.56 -1.66 1.17
N PRO A 35 1.98 -1.81 -0.05
CA PRO A 35 1.87 -3.10 -0.73
C PRO A 35 3.05 -3.44 -1.65
N ALA A 36 4.10 -2.62 -1.70
CA ALA A 36 5.20 -2.83 -2.64
C ALA A 36 5.84 -4.24 -2.56
N PRO A 37 6.02 -4.85 -1.36
CA PRO A 37 6.51 -6.22 -1.25
C PRO A 37 5.62 -7.24 -1.97
N VAL A 38 4.30 -7.20 -1.77
CA VAL A 38 3.38 -8.16 -2.40
C VAL A 38 3.20 -7.89 -3.90
N TYR A 39 3.20 -6.62 -4.34
CA TYR A 39 3.14 -6.30 -5.76
C TYR A 39 4.40 -6.75 -6.51
N ALA A 40 5.58 -6.60 -5.91
CA ALA A 40 6.81 -7.12 -6.48
C ALA A 40 6.78 -8.66 -6.59
N LYS A 41 6.28 -9.34 -5.54
CA LYS A 41 6.14 -10.81 -5.53
C LYS A 41 5.17 -11.30 -6.60
N TRP A 42 4.01 -10.65 -6.73
CA TRP A 42 3.04 -10.98 -7.76
C TRP A 42 3.55 -10.66 -9.17
N ALA A 43 4.25 -9.54 -9.37
CA ALA A 43 4.82 -9.19 -10.67
C ALA A 43 5.85 -10.22 -11.15
N ASP A 44 6.74 -10.70 -10.26
CA ASP A 44 7.70 -11.77 -10.57
C ASP A 44 7.00 -13.07 -10.95
N ALA A 45 6.02 -13.50 -10.15
CA ALA A 45 5.28 -14.75 -10.40
C ALA A 45 4.41 -14.66 -11.68
N TYR A 46 3.77 -13.51 -11.92
CA TYR A 46 3.00 -13.26 -13.13
C TYR A 46 3.88 -13.25 -14.38
N ASN A 47 5.09 -12.68 -14.28
CA ASN A 47 6.06 -12.72 -15.37
C ASN A 47 6.50 -14.14 -15.70
N LYS A 48 6.77 -14.96 -14.69
CA LYS A 48 7.10 -16.38 -14.88
C LYS A 48 5.96 -17.17 -15.52
N ALA A 49 4.71 -16.85 -15.18
CA ALA A 49 3.54 -17.53 -15.70
C ALA A 49 3.15 -17.10 -17.12
N THR A 50 3.40 -15.84 -17.51
CA THR A 50 2.80 -15.26 -18.72
C THR A 50 3.79 -14.55 -19.65
N GLY A 51 5.01 -14.27 -19.20
CA GLY A 51 5.98 -13.42 -19.88
C GLY A 51 5.68 -11.91 -19.80
N ALA A 52 4.50 -11.51 -19.33
CA ALA A 52 4.14 -10.10 -19.18
C ALA A 52 4.95 -9.44 -18.05
N ARG A 53 5.28 -8.16 -18.21
CA ARG A 53 6.09 -7.40 -17.25
C ARG A 53 5.26 -6.30 -16.61
N ILE A 54 5.28 -6.28 -15.28
CA ILE A 54 4.67 -5.25 -14.45
C ILE A 54 5.80 -4.50 -13.74
N ASN A 55 5.95 -3.23 -14.05
CA ASN A 55 6.95 -2.37 -13.44
C ASN A 55 6.27 -1.47 -12.39
N TYR A 56 6.43 -1.82 -11.12
CA TYR A 56 5.86 -1.06 -10.00
C TYR A 56 6.92 -0.21 -9.28
N GLN A 57 6.63 1.08 -9.10
CA GLN A 57 7.52 2.04 -8.45
C GLN A 57 6.97 2.45 -7.07
N SER A 58 7.70 2.08 -6.02
CA SER A 58 7.44 2.51 -4.64
C SER A 58 7.86 3.98 -4.47
N VAL A 59 6.90 4.90 -4.60
CA VAL A 59 7.14 6.36 -4.56
C VAL A 59 6.32 7.09 -3.50
N GLY A 60 5.48 6.37 -2.76
CA GLY A 60 4.50 6.91 -1.83
C GLY A 60 3.15 7.19 -2.50
N SER A 61 2.06 7.01 -1.75
CA SER A 61 0.68 7.14 -2.24
C SER A 61 0.39 8.50 -2.85
N GLY A 62 0.91 9.58 -2.25
CA GLY A 62 0.73 10.93 -2.76
C GLY A 62 1.39 11.15 -4.13
N ALA A 63 2.56 10.56 -4.36
CA ALA A 63 3.22 10.63 -5.67
C ALA A 63 2.53 9.72 -6.69
N GLY A 64 2.08 8.53 -6.29
CA GLY A 64 1.27 7.64 -7.14
C GLY A 64 0.00 8.32 -7.66
N MET A 65 -0.73 9.00 -6.78
CA MET A 65 -1.92 9.78 -7.16
C MET A 65 -1.59 10.89 -8.17
N LYS A 66 -0.52 11.64 -7.95
CA LYS A 66 -0.08 12.67 -8.91
C LYS A 66 0.25 12.07 -10.29
N GLN A 67 0.92 10.93 -10.31
CA GLN A 67 1.34 10.27 -11.56
C GLN A 67 0.16 9.69 -12.34
N ILE A 68 -0.81 9.05 -11.67
CA ILE A 68 -2.00 8.52 -12.37
C ILE A 68 -2.89 9.65 -12.90
N VAL A 69 -3.08 10.74 -12.14
CA VAL A 69 -3.83 11.93 -12.61
C VAL A 69 -3.12 12.56 -13.82
N ALA A 70 -1.79 12.64 -13.80
CA ALA A 70 -0.99 13.12 -14.91
C ALA A 70 -0.84 12.13 -16.08
N LYS A 71 -1.47 10.94 -15.99
CA LYS A 71 -1.41 9.86 -17.00
C LYS A 71 0.03 9.41 -17.34
N THR A 72 0.96 9.52 -16.40
CA THR A 72 2.36 9.10 -16.61
C THR A 72 2.59 7.62 -16.32
N VAL A 73 1.62 6.95 -15.68
CA VAL A 73 1.60 5.52 -15.38
C VAL A 73 0.24 4.93 -15.75
N ASP A 74 0.19 3.62 -15.96
CA ASP A 74 -1.03 2.90 -16.33
C ASP A 74 -1.97 2.70 -15.13
N PHE A 75 -1.42 2.64 -13.91
CA PHE A 75 -2.17 2.63 -12.67
C PHE A 75 -1.46 3.35 -11.51
N GLY A 76 -2.24 3.98 -10.65
CA GLY A 76 -1.77 4.53 -9.37
C GLY A 76 -2.03 3.57 -8.22
N ALA A 77 -1.33 3.73 -7.10
CA ALA A 77 -1.60 2.98 -5.87
C ALA A 77 -1.59 3.88 -4.64
N SER A 78 -2.58 3.75 -3.77
CA SER A 78 -2.69 4.53 -2.53
C SER A 78 -3.33 3.73 -1.40
N ASP A 79 -2.85 3.91 -0.17
CA ASP A 79 -3.45 3.32 1.05
C ASP A 79 -4.38 4.30 1.77
N ALA A 80 -4.48 5.53 1.24
CA ALA A 80 -5.50 6.50 1.60
C ALA A 80 -6.62 6.40 0.56
N PRO A 81 -7.78 5.83 0.92
CA PRO A 81 -8.91 5.76 0.00
C PRO A 81 -9.41 7.17 -0.31
N LEU A 82 -9.86 7.39 -1.54
CA LEU A 82 -10.43 8.66 -1.97
C LEU A 82 -11.96 8.61 -1.90
N LYS A 83 -12.60 9.74 -1.63
CA LYS A 83 -14.05 9.81 -1.73
C LYS A 83 -14.49 9.77 -3.18
N ASP A 84 -15.76 9.40 -3.42
CA ASP A 84 -16.30 9.28 -4.77
C ASP A 84 -16.25 10.61 -5.54
N GLU A 85 -16.39 11.75 -4.86
CA GLU A 85 -16.30 13.07 -5.49
C GLU A 85 -14.88 13.39 -5.97
N GLU A 86 -13.86 12.96 -5.21
CA GLU A 86 -12.44 13.14 -5.57
C GLU A 86 -12.07 12.25 -6.75
N LEU A 87 -12.56 11.00 -6.77
CA LEU A 87 -12.38 10.10 -7.91
C LEU A 87 -13.08 10.63 -9.17
N ALA A 88 -14.32 11.11 -9.03
CA ALA A 88 -15.11 11.62 -10.14
C ALA A 88 -14.44 12.85 -10.79
N LYS A 89 -13.86 13.75 -9.97
CA LYS A 89 -13.13 14.93 -10.44
C LYS A 89 -12.02 14.59 -11.44
N ASP A 90 -11.27 13.54 -11.16
CA ASP A 90 -10.12 13.12 -11.99
C ASP A 90 -10.47 11.98 -12.96
N GLY A 91 -11.75 11.60 -13.04
CA GLY A 91 -12.20 10.52 -13.93
C GLY A 91 -11.67 9.14 -13.55
N LEU A 92 -11.39 8.91 -12.27
CA LEU A 92 -10.78 7.69 -11.74
C LEU A 92 -11.84 6.73 -11.18
N ILE A 93 -11.43 5.47 -11.03
CA ILE A 93 -12.01 4.50 -10.10
C ILE A 93 -10.93 4.05 -9.12
N GLN A 94 -11.36 3.50 -7.98
CA GLN A 94 -10.49 2.79 -7.05
C GLN A 94 -11.02 1.39 -6.75
N PHE A 95 -10.12 0.46 -6.44
CA PHE A 95 -10.49 -0.87 -5.93
C PHE A 95 -9.40 -1.44 -4.99
N PRO A 96 -9.78 -2.17 -3.93
CA PRO A 96 -8.85 -2.68 -2.93
C PRO A 96 -8.13 -3.96 -3.40
N MET A 97 -6.85 -4.13 -3.06
CA MET A 97 -6.06 -5.33 -3.44
C MET A 97 -5.78 -6.26 -2.27
N VAL A 98 -5.23 -5.75 -1.18
CA VAL A 98 -4.90 -6.49 0.05
C VAL A 98 -5.13 -5.62 1.28
N ILE A 99 -5.20 -6.26 2.44
CA ILE A 99 -5.17 -5.61 3.76
C ILE A 99 -3.84 -5.94 4.44
N GLY A 100 -3.32 -5.00 5.22
CA GLY A 100 -2.18 -5.24 6.11
C GLY A 100 -2.26 -4.35 7.35
N GLY A 101 -1.20 -4.37 8.16
CA GLY A 101 -1.11 -3.56 9.37
C GLY A 101 0.04 -2.56 9.33
N VAL A 102 -0.22 -1.34 9.79
CA VAL A 102 0.82 -0.39 10.16
C VAL A 102 1.27 -0.70 11.59
N VAL A 103 2.56 -0.89 11.79
CA VAL A 103 3.14 -1.33 13.06
C VAL A 103 4.16 -0.34 13.59
N PRO A 104 4.09 0.05 14.87
CA PRO A 104 5.19 0.74 15.52
C PRO A 104 6.37 -0.24 15.68
N VAL A 105 7.52 0.17 15.17
CA VAL A 105 8.79 -0.54 15.28
C VAL A 105 9.77 0.29 16.07
N VAL A 106 10.58 -0.36 16.90
CA VAL A 106 11.52 0.27 17.82
C VAL A 106 12.92 -0.31 17.66
N ASN A 107 13.92 0.49 18.01
CA ASN A 107 15.30 0.03 18.16
C ASN A 107 15.79 0.35 19.57
N ILE A 108 15.41 -0.47 20.53
CA ILE A 108 15.80 -0.32 21.94
C ILE A 108 16.64 -1.54 22.30
N LYS A 109 17.87 -1.32 22.79
CA LYS A 109 18.78 -2.41 23.14
C LYS A 109 18.12 -3.31 24.19
N GLY A 110 18.07 -4.62 23.90
CA GLY A 110 17.52 -5.62 24.81
C GLY A 110 16.00 -5.82 24.72
N ILE A 111 15.29 -5.06 23.88
CA ILE A 111 13.86 -5.23 23.63
C ILE A 111 13.67 -6.07 22.36
N ALA A 112 13.07 -7.25 22.53
CA ALA A 112 12.71 -8.15 21.44
C ALA A 112 11.31 -7.82 20.86
N PRO A 113 10.97 -8.32 19.66
CA PRO A 113 9.63 -8.13 19.08
C PRO A 113 8.53 -8.58 20.04
N GLY A 114 7.48 -7.75 20.18
CA GLY A 114 6.32 -8.04 21.04
C GLY A 114 6.56 -7.86 22.55
N GLN A 115 7.76 -7.47 22.99
CA GLN A 115 8.01 -7.23 24.42
C GLN A 115 7.51 -5.87 24.90
N LEU A 116 7.48 -4.86 24.03
CA LEU A 116 7.02 -3.52 24.37
C LEU A 116 5.53 -3.35 24.03
N LYS A 117 4.75 -2.89 24.99
CA LYS A 117 3.34 -2.53 24.88
C LYS A 117 3.18 -1.01 24.82
N LEU A 118 2.37 -0.53 23.89
CA LEU A 118 1.93 0.86 23.82
C LEU A 118 0.41 0.93 23.67
N ASN A 119 -0.18 2.05 24.07
CA ASN A 119 -1.55 2.40 23.73
C ASN A 119 -1.58 3.65 22.85
N GLY A 120 -2.75 3.97 22.31
CA GLY A 120 -2.92 5.09 21.38
C GLY A 120 -2.55 6.45 21.97
N GLN A 121 -2.88 6.69 23.25
CA GLN A 121 -2.57 7.94 23.93
C GLN A 121 -1.04 8.15 24.05
N VAL A 122 -0.33 7.15 24.59
CA VAL A 122 1.13 7.17 24.74
C VAL A 122 1.83 7.31 23.39
N LEU A 123 1.37 6.56 22.37
CA LEU A 123 1.93 6.66 21.03
C LEU A 123 1.75 8.07 20.45
N GLY A 124 0.58 8.67 20.61
CA GLY A 124 0.34 10.07 20.21
C GLY A 124 1.22 11.06 20.96
N ASP A 125 1.39 10.90 22.28
CA ASP A 125 2.23 11.78 23.10
C ASP A 125 3.73 11.67 22.77
N ILE A 126 4.21 10.50 22.34
CA ILE A 126 5.57 10.34 21.78
C ILE A 126 5.73 11.18 20.51
N TYR A 127 4.80 11.09 19.56
CA TYR A 127 4.89 11.83 18.29
C TYR A 127 4.54 13.33 18.42
N LEU A 128 3.88 13.73 19.51
CA LEU A 128 3.75 15.13 19.94
C LEU A 128 5.03 15.67 20.59
N GLY A 129 5.99 14.82 20.92
CA GLY A 129 7.22 15.20 21.62
C GLY A 129 7.03 15.46 23.12
N LYS A 130 5.92 15.00 23.71
CA LYS A 130 5.62 15.14 25.15
C LYS A 130 6.31 14.04 25.97
N ILE A 131 6.26 12.81 25.46
CA ILE A 131 7.02 11.69 26.01
C ILE A 131 8.34 11.59 25.24
N THR A 132 9.44 11.93 25.92
CA THR A 132 10.75 12.10 25.28
C THR A 132 11.78 11.05 25.70
N LYS A 133 11.46 10.19 26.67
CA LYS A 133 12.36 9.12 27.17
C LYS A 133 11.63 7.78 27.28
N TRP A 134 12.36 6.68 27.08
CA TRP A 134 11.77 5.33 27.13
C TRP A 134 11.33 4.88 28.52
N ASN A 135 11.96 5.40 29.59
CA ASN A 135 11.58 5.13 30.98
C ASN A 135 10.47 6.07 31.52
N ASP A 136 9.77 6.79 30.65
CA ASP A 136 8.67 7.67 31.05
C ASP A 136 7.60 6.89 31.86
N PRO A 137 7.02 7.49 32.93
CA PRO A 137 5.99 6.84 33.75
C PRO A 137 4.82 6.25 32.95
N ALA A 138 4.41 6.90 31.85
CA ALA A 138 3.31 6.42 31.03
C ALA A 138 3.69 5.16 30.21
N ILE A 139 4.96 5.02 29.80
CA ILE A 139 5.44 3.81 29.12
C ILE A 139 5.67 2.68 30.15
N THR A 140 6.33 2.99 31.27
CA THR A 140 6.64 2.00 32.31
C THR A 140 5.38 1.38 32.92
N ALA A 141 4.31 2.17 33.11
CA ALA A 141 3.02 1.67 33.60
C ALA A 141 2.39 0.59 32.71
N LEU A 142 2.67 0.60 31.40
CA LEU A 142 2.16 -0.41 30.45
C LEU A 142 3.06 -1.66 30.36
N ASN A 143 4.28 -1.59 30.93
CA ASN A 143 5.38 -2.51 30.67
C ASN A 143 6.05 -2.99 31.96
N ALA A 144 5.26 -3.41 32.95
CA ALA A 144 5.77 -3.95 34.21
C ALA A 144 6.76 -5.11 33.95
N GLY A 145 7.97 -5.01 34.50
CA GLY A 145 9.04 -6.00 34.35
C GLY A 145 9.92 -5.85 33.09
N VAL A 146 9.63 -4.90 32.20
CA VAL A 146 10.49 -4.58 31.05
C VAL A 146 11.55 -3.56 31.47
N ALA A 147 12.83 -3.88 31.26
CA ALA A 147 13.94 -2.98 31.57
C ALA A 147 14.06 -1.85 30.53
N LEU A 148 13.29 -0.77 30.73
CA LEU A 148 13.27 0.39 29.86
C LEU A 148 14.43 1.35 30.18
N PRO A 149 15.23 1.78 29.18
CA PRO A 149 16.39 2.63 29.43
C PRO A 149 15.99 4.08 29.71
N ASP A 150 16.81 4.78 30.51
CA ASP A 150 16.79 6.25 30.57
C ASP A 150 17.46 6.85 29.32
N ALA A 151 16.82 6.67 28.17
CA ALA A 151 17.31 7.12 26.88
C ALA A 151 16.25 7.93 26.16
N ALA A 152 16.70 8.99 25.47
CA ALA A 152 15.84 9.81 24.64
C ALA A 152 15.21 8.97 23.51
N ILE A 153 13.92 9.20 23.26
CA ILE A 153 13.19 8.62 22.13
C ILE A 153 13.55 9.42 20.89
N ALA A 154 13.85 8.72 19.79
CA ALA A 154 14.06 9.33 18.49
C ALA A 154 12.94 8.95 17.51
N PRO A 155 11.86 9.75 17.41
CA PRO A 155 10.78 9.48 16.46
C PRO A 155 11.27 9.53 15.01
N VAL A 156 10.75 8.61 14.19
CA VAL A 156 10.98 8.53 12.76
C VAL A 156 9.62 8.49 12.08
N ARG A 157 9.42 9.37 11.11
CA ARG A 157 8.18 9.53 10.34
C ARG A 157 8.48 9.51 8.85
N ARG A 158 7.44 9.48 8.03
CA ARG A 158 7.59 9.59 6.58
C ARG A 158 7.97 11.00 6.14
N ALA A 159 8.82 11.10 5.12
CA ALA A 159 9.18 12.36 4.47
C ALA A 159 8.30 12.65 3.24
N ASP A 160 7.77 11.61 2.62
CA ASP A 160 6.96 11.63 1.40
C ASP A 160 5.46 11.52 1.69
N GLY A 161 4.62 11.94 0.73
CA GLY A 161 3.17 11.79 0.81
C GLY A 161 2.77 10.31 0.85
N SER A 162 2.20 9.87 1.96
CA SER A 162 2.18 8.47 2.36
C SER A 162 0.80 8.01 2.85
N GLY A 163 0.27 6.93 2.28
CA GLY A 163 -0.93 6.27 2.76
C GLY A 163 -0.72 5.58 4.12
N THR A 164 0.48 5.06 4.38
CA THR A 164 0.88 4.58 5.73
C THR A 164 0.75 5.71 6.77
N THR A 165 1.15 6.93 6.41
CA THR A 165 1.01 8.13 7.26
C THR A 165 -0.44 8.52 7.44
N PHE A 166 -1.25 8.47 6.40
CA PHE A 166 -2.69 8.68 6.53
C PHE A 166 -3.30 7.73 7.56
N ASN A 167 -3.06 6.42 7.44
CA ASN A 167 -3.62 5.44 8.38
C ASN A 167 -3.09 5.62 9.80
N PHE A 168 -1.78 5.87 9.97
CA PHE A 168 -1.18 6.12 11.28
C PHE A 168 -1.76 7.38 11.95
N THR A 169 -1.85 8.49 11.21
CA THR A 169 -2.36 9.77 11.75
C THR A 169 -3.88 9.80 11.91
N ASN A 170 -4.62 9.04 11.10
CA ASN A 170 -6.04 8.81 11.30
C ASN A 170 -6.29 8.01 12.59
N TYR A 171 -5.50 6.96 12.86
CA TYR A 171 -5.55 6.27 14.15
C TYR A 171 -5.25 7.22 15.31
N LEU A 172 -4.13 7.97 15.26
CA LEU A 172 -3.78 8.92 16.32
C LEU A 172 -4.87 9.98 16.54
N SER A 173 -5.52 10.46 15.49
CA SER A 173 -6.64 11.40 15.56
C SER A 173 -7.88 10.82 16.23
N LYS A 174 -8.05 9.48 16.25
CA LYS A 174 -9.16 8.81 16.95
C LYS A 174 -8.87 8.63 18.45
N VAL A 175 -7.61 8.45 18.83
CA VAL A 175 -7.22 7.99 20.18
C VAL A 175 -6.47 9.03 21.02
N ASN A 176 -6.06 10.15 20.43
CA ASN A 176 -5.40 11.25 21.12
C ASN A 176 -6.01 12.59 20.68
N ALA A 177 -6.77 13.22 21.57
CA ALA A 177 -7.53 14.45 21.27
C ALA A 177 -6.61 15.66 20.96
N GLU A 178 -5.44 15.72 21.59
CA GLU A 178 -4.46 16.78 21.35
C GLU A 178 -3.84 16.61 19.94
N TRP A 179 -3.50 15.37 19.56
CA TRP A 179 -3.05 15.05 18.20
C TRP A 179 -4.08 15.49 17.16
N LYS A 180 -5.35 15.09 17.34
CA LYS A 180 -6.45 15.44 16.43
C LYS A 180 -6.55 16.94 16.21
N THR A 181 -6.42 17.72 17.29
CA THR A 181 -6.59 19.17 17.25
C THR A 181 -5.37 19.89 16.68
N LYS A 182 -4.15 19.46 17.04
CA LYS A 182 -2.91 20.17 16.65
C LYS A 182 -2.34 19.71 15.31
N VAL A 183 -2.48 18.43 14.97
CA VAL A 183 -1.83 17.80 13.81
C VAL A 183 -2.86 17.29 12.81
N GLY A 184 -3.88 16.58 13.30
CA GLY A 184 -4.90 15.95 12.46
C GLY A 184 -4.38 14.74 11.68
N GLU A 185 -4.98 14.50 10.52
CA GLU A 185 -4.69 13.34 9.67
C GLU A 185 -4.52 13.72 8.20
N GLY A 186 -3.75 12.91 7.48
CA GLY A 186 -3.53 13.11 6.04
C GLY A 186 -2.34 12.31 5.54
N THR A 187 -2.14 12.31 4.21
CA THR A 187 -0.96 11.69 3.60
C THR A 187 0.33 12.48 3.88
N ALA A 188 0.19 13.75 4.28
CA ALA A 188 1.22 14.60 4.84
C ALA A 188 0.60 15.48 5.93
N VAL A 189 1.34 15.69 7.03
CA VAL A 189 0.94 16.53 8.17
C VAL A 189 2.13 17.35 8.66
N ASN A 190 1.86 18.41 9.40
CA ASN A 190 2.91 19.21 10.06
C ASN A 190 3.38 18.47 11.33
N TRP A 191 4.37 17.58 11.17
CA TRP A 191 4.91 16.78 12.26
C TRP A 191 5.55 17.67 13.35
N PRO A 192 5.18 17.49 14.64
CA PRO A 192 5.82 18.20 15.74
C PRO A 192 7.30 17.86 15.89
N THR A 193 7.67 16.61 15.62
CA THR A 193 9.04 16.10 15.73
C THR A 193 9.26 14.89 14.82
N GLY A 194 10.51 14.47 14.69
CA GLY A 194 10.91 13.20 14.10
C GLY A 194 11.66 13.31 12.76
N ALA A 195 12.63 12.41 12.59
CA ALA A 195 13.41 12.30 11.35
C ALA A 195 12.54 11.80 10.19
N GLY A 196 12.83 12.24 8.97
CA GLY A 196 12.07 11.89 7.77
C GLY A 196 12.72 10.75 6.98
N GLY A 197 12.08 9.58 6.97
CA GLY A 197 12.42 8.47 6.07
C GLY A 197 11.53 8.49 4.82
N LYS A 198 12.11 8.31 3.62
CA LYS A 198 11.34 8.17 2.37
C LYS A 198 10.87 6.73 2.21
N GLY A 199 9.58 6.50 2.04
CA GLY A 199 9.01 5.15 1.94
C GLY A 199 9.01 4.38 3.27
N ASN A 200 8.41 3.19 3.27
CA ASN A 200 8.57 2.24 4.38
C ASN A 200 10.03 1.79 4.49
N GLU A 201 10.71 1.68 3.35
CA GLU A 201 12.13 1.37 3.20
C GLU A 201 13.00 2.33 4.02
N GLY A 202 12.80 3.65 3.81
CA GLY A 202 13.58 4.68 4.49
C GLY A 202 13.29 4.73 5.98
N VAL A 203 12.03 4.60 6.41
CA VAL A 203 11.69 4.55 7.85
C VAL A 203 12.32 3.33 8.50
N SER A 204 12.24 2.15 7.87
CA SER A 204 12.87 0.92 8.35
C SER A 204 14.37 1.08 8.54
N ALA A 205 15.06 1.62 7.52
CA ALA A 205 16.49 1.87 7.57
C ALA A 205 16.90 2.87 8.66
N PHE A 206 16.09 3.93 8.86
CA PHE A 206 16.32 4.88 9.95
C PHE A 206 16.18 4.23 11.33
N VAL A 207 15.15 3.42 11.54
CA VAL A 207 14.93 2.78 12.85
C VAL A 207 16.05 1.79 13.14
N GLN A 208 16.44 0.95 12.19
CA GLN A 208 17.52 -0.03 12.39
C GLN A 208 18.87 0.60 12.75
N ARG A 209 19.19 1.78 12.19
CA ARG A 209 20.49 2.45 12.44
C ARG A 209 20.51 3.39 13.63
N LEU A 210 19.36 3.88 14.08
CA LEU A 210 19.26 4.89 15.12
C LEU A 210 18.86 4.24 16.45
N PRO A 211 19.77 4.15 17.43
CA PRO A 211 19.43 3.65 18.75
C PRO A 211 18.30 4.47 19.40
N ASN A 212 17.46 3.79 20.17
CA ASN A 212 16.32 4.34 20.89
C ASN A 212 15.27 5.01 19.99
N SER A 213 15.20 4.63 18.72
CA SER A 213 14.22 5.16 17.78
C SER A 213 12.89 4.41 17.80
N ILE A 214 11.85 5.09 17.33
CA ILE A 214 10.53 4.53 17.03
C ILE A 214 10.07 5.03 15.67
N GLY A 215 9.57 4.14 14.82
CA GLY A 215 8.95 4.47 13.54
C GLY A 215 7.66 3.70 13.34
N TYR A 216 6.95 3.98 12.25
CA TYR A 216 5.78 3.21 11.82
C TYR A 216 5.99 2.71 10.39
N VAL A 217 5.79 1.41 10.18
CA VAL A 217 5.99 0.76 8.88
C VAL A 217 4.85 -0.22 8.62
N GLU A 218 4.63 -0.60 7.37
CA GLU A 218 3.81 -1.78 7.08
C GLU A 218 4.51 -3.06 7.60
N TYR A 219 3.74 -4.02 8.11
CA TYR A 219 4.24 -5.17 8.86
C TYR A 219 5.24 -6.05 8.09
N ALA A 220 5.07 -6.27 6.78
CA ALA A 220 6.03 -7.04 5.99
C ALA A 220 7.44 -6.44 6.07
N TYR A 221 7.56 -5.11 6.13
CA TYR A 221 8.85 -4.44 6.33
C TYR A 221 9.45 -4.74 7.71
N ALA A 222 8.64 -4.74 8.78
CA ALA A 222 9.11 -5.10 10.11
C ALA A 222 9.63 -6.54 10.15
N LYS A 223 8.85 -7.48 9.60
CA LYS A 223 9.16 -8.92 9.63
C LYS A 223 10.39 -9.26 8.78
N GLN A 224 10.44 -8.79 7.53
CA GLN A 224 11.56 -9.06 6.63
C GLN A 224 12.88 -8.47 7.13
N ASN A 225 12.82 -7.30 7.79
CA ASN A 225 13.98 -6.63 8.38
C ASN A 225 14.26 -7.03 9.84
N LYS A 226 13.53 -8.02 10.38
CA LYS A 226 13.68 -8.55 11.75
C LYS A 226 13.64 -7.44 12.82
N MET A 227 12.75 -6.47 12.63
CA MET A 227 12.62 -5.32 13.51
C MET A 227 11.83 -5.68 14.77
N ALA A 228 12.19 -5.08 15.91
CA ALA A 228 11.36 -5.18 17.10
C ALA A 228 10.09 -4.34 16.91
N PHE A 229 8.92 -4.99 16.91
CA PHE A 229 7.62 -4.32 16.89
C PHE A 229 7.00 -4.28 18.28
N THR A 230 6.04 -3.37 18.48
CA THR A 230 5.27 -3.26 19.73
C THR A 230 3.95 -4.01 19.66
N LEU A 231 3.45 -4.47 20.81
CA LEU A 231 2.02 -4.78 20.97
C LEU A 231 1.24 -3.47 21.13
N LEU A 232 0.05 -3.38 20.55
CA LEU A 232 -0.82 -2.21 20.69
C LEU A 232 -2.12 -2.56 21.40
N GLN A 233 -2.53 -1.67 22.30
CA GLN A 233 -3.85 -1.74 22.91
C GLN A 233 -4.93 -1.38 21.86
N ASN A 234 -5.89 -2.27 21.67
CA ASN A 234 -7.05 -2.03 20.82
C ASN A 234 -8.22 -1.39 21.57
N GLN A 235 -9.31 -1.11 20.86
CA GLN A 235 -10.49 -0.44 21.40
C GLN A 235 -11.15 -1.22 22.56
N SER A 236 -10.98 -2.55 22.61
CA SER A 236 -11.50 -3.39 23.71
C SER A 236 -10.61 -3.38 24.96
N GLY A 237 -9.43 -2.75 24.90
CA GLY A 237 -8.45 -2.72 25.97
C GLY A 237 -7.42 -3.87 25.92
N ALA A 238 -7.55 -4.81 24.98
CA ALA A 238 -6.60 -5.92 24.80
C ALA A 238 -5.33 -5.46 24.08
N PHE A 239 -4.17 -5.96 24.52
CA PHE A 239 -2.90 -5.79 23.80
C PHE A 239 -2.74 -6.92 22.79
N VAL A 240 -2.74 -6.58 21.51
CA VAL A 240 -2.64 -7.53 20.40
C VAL A 240 -1.29 -7.41 19.70
N ALA A 241 -0.80 -8.51 19.16
CA ALA A 241 0.36 -8.53 18.26
C ALA A 241 -0.10 -8.21 16.83
N PRO A 242 0.79 -7.68 15.97
CA PRO A 242 0.50 -7.54 14.56
C PRO A 242 0.72 -8.88 13.83
N ASP A 243 -0.32 -9.39 13.19
CA ASP A 243 -0.29 -10.56 12.32
C ASP A 243 -1.53 -10.56 11.39
N ASP A 244 -1.59 -11.50 10.45
CA ASP A 244 -2.68 -11.61 9.49
C ASP A 244 -4.04 -11.88 10.15
N ASP A 245 -4.09 -12.67 11.22
CA ASP A 245 -5.32 -12.94 11.97
C ASP A 245 -5.92 -11.67 12.61
N THR A 246 -5.08 -10.84 13.23
CA THR A 246 -5.51 -9.60 13.88
C THR A 246 -5.85 -8.49 12.87
N PHE A 247 -5.18 -8.46 11.71
CA PHE A 247 -5.57 -7.58 10.59
C PHE A 247 -6.92 -8.01 10.01
N LYS A 248 -7.14 -9.33 9.85
CA LYS A 248 -8.40 -9.89 9.38
C LYS A 248 -9.55 -9.62 10.34
N ALA A 249 -9.31 -9.72 11.65
CA ALA A 249 -10.29 -9.38 12.69
C ALA A 249 -10.75 -7.92 12.58
N ALA A 250 -9.81 -6.98 12.36
CA ALA A 250 -10.17 -5.58 12.13
C ALA A 250 -10.97 -5.39 10.82
N ALA A 251 -10.54 -6.04 9.74
CA ALA A 251 -11.18 -5.94 8.42
C ALA A 251 -12.58 -6.56 8.34
N ALA A 252 -12.93 -7.48 9.24
CA ALA A 252 -14.27 -8.09 9.30
C ALA A 252 -15.39 -7.08 9.56
N ASN A 253 -15.06 -5.88 10.06
CA ASN A 253 -16.01 -4.80 10.33
C ASN A 253 -16.30 -3.91 9.09
N ALA A 254 -15.64 -4.13 7.95
CA ALA A 254 -15.82 -3.32 6.76
C ALA A 254 -17.05 -3.73 5.92
N ASP A 255 -17.81 -2.74 5.47
CA ASP A 255 -18.96 -2.93 4.58
C ASP A 255 -18.60 -2.61 3.12
N TRP A 256 -17.88 -3.55 2.50
CA TRP A 256 -17.43 -3.43 1.11
C TRP A 256 -18.57 -3.38 0.08
N ASN A 257 -19.77 -3.84 0.43
CA ASN A 257 -20.93 -3.76 -0.46
C ASN A 257 -21.43 -2.32 -0.60
N LYS A 258 -21.22 -1.49 0.42
CA LYS A 258 -21.61 -0.08 0.41
C LYS A 258 -20.60 0.81 -0.29
N SER A 259 -19.31 0.63 0.00
CA SER A 259 -18.25 1.40 -0.63
C SER A 259 -16.89 0.71 -0.50
N PHE A 260 -16.02 0.91 -1.48
CA PHE A 260 -14.60 0.58 -1.34
C PHE A 260 -13.84 1.61 -0.49
N TYR A 261 -14.40 2.79 -0.22
CA TYR A 261 -13.86 3.69 0.80
C TYR A 261 -14.07 3.07 2.18
N GLN A 262 -13.05 2.39 2.70
CA GLN A 262 -13.05 1.77 4.02
C GLN A 262 -11.81 2.19 4.79
N VAL A 263 -12.01 2.76 5.99
CA VAL A 263 -10.93 3.11 6.92
C VAL A 263 -10.94 2.12 8.07
N LEU A 264 -9.90 1.28 8.15
CA LEU A 264 -9.86 0.10 9.02
C LEU A 264 -9.11 0.32 10.35
N THR A 265 -8.81 1.58 10.69
CA THR A 265 -8.16 1.93 11.95
C THR A 265 -9.16 2.01 13.11
N GLY A 266 -8.74 1.56 14.30
CA GLY A 266 -9.55 1.61 15.52
C GLY A 266 -10.86 0.83 15.44
N GLN A 267 -10.88 -0.26 14.67
CA GLN A 267 -12.05 -1.13 14.56
C GLN A 267 -12.30 -1.90 15.87
N PRO A 268 -13.57 -2.18 16.22
CA PRO A 268 -13.91 -2.91 17.43
C PRO A 268 -13.51 -4.38 17.33
N GLY A 269 -13.50 -5.07 18.47
CA GLY A 269 -13.17 -6.50 18.57
C GLY A 269 -11.92 -6.76 19.41
N LYS A 270 -11.92 -7.86 20.15
CA LYS A 270 -10.82 -8.21 21.07
C LYS A 270 -9.51 -8.59 20.38
N ASP A 271 -9.61 -9.07 19.14
CA ASP A 271 -8.47 -9.52 18.34
C ASP A 271 -8.11 -8.51 17.23
N SER A 272 -8.78 -7.35 17.17
CA SER A 272 -8.59 -6.38 16.10
C SER A 272 -7.28 -5.61 16.26
N TRP A 273 -6.41 -5.65 15.25
CA TRP A 273 -5.22 -4.79 15.20
C TRP A 273 -5.63 -3.31 15.01
N PRO A 274 -5.11 -2.36 15.83
CA PRO A 274 -5.64 -0.99 15.84
C PRO A 274 -5.33 -0.15 14.60
N ILE A 275 -4.27 -0.46 13.85
CA ILE A 275 -3.84 0.33 12.68
C ILE A 275 -3.82 -0.53 11.42
N THR A 276 -4.94 -1.20 11.17
CA THR A 276 -5.17 -1.98 9.94
C THR A 276 -5.52 -1.05 8.79
N ALA A 277 -5.10 -1.39 7.57
CA ALA A 277 -5.40 -0.64 6.37
C ALA A 277 -5.59 -1.55 5.16
N ALA A 278 -6.52 -1.19 4.27
CA ALA A 278 -6.55 -1.70 2.92
C ALA A 278 -5.74 -0.79 2.00
N THR A 279 -5.25 -1.35 0.89
CA THR A 279 -4.54 -0.60 -0.16
C THR A 279 -5.28 -0.71 -1.48
N PHE A 280 -5.25 0.37 -2.25
CA PHE A 280 -6.10 0.57 -3.41
C PHE A 280 -5.28 0.82 -4.66
N ILE A 281 -5.80 0.34 -5.78
CA ILE A 281 -5.35 0.70 -7.11
C ILE A 281 -6.30 1.73 -7.70
N MET A 282 -5.74 2.69 -8.42
CA MET A 282 -6.48 3.72 -9.14
C MET A 282 -6.21 3.61 -10.63
N MET A 283 -7.29 3.66 -11.42
CA MET A 283 -7.24 3.66 -12.88
C MET A 283 -8.25 4.65 -13.44
N HIS A 284 -7.96 5.23 -14.60
CA HIS A 284 -8.93 6.05 -15.33
C HIS A 284 -10.15 5.22 -15.77
N LYS A 285 -11.34 5.83 -15.76
CA LYS A 285 -12.55 5.22 -16.30
C LYS A 285 -12.47 5.07 -17.81
N VAL A 286 -11.94 6.09 -18.48
CA VAL A 286 -11.71 6.09 -19.93
C VAL A 286 -10.23 5.87 -20.19
N GLN A 287 -9.93 4.80 -20.93
CA GLN A 287 -8.57 4.32 -21.17
C GLN A 287 -8.10 4.76 -22.56
N ASP A 288 -7.18 5.74 -22.59
CA ASP A 288 -6.52 6.18 -23.82
C ASP A 288 -5.63 5.07 -24.41
N LYS A 289 -5.11 4.19 -23.54
CA LYS A 289 -4.31 3.01 -23.88
C LYS A 289 -5.03 1.73 -23.45
N PRO A 290 -6.10 1.32 -24.17
CA PRO A 290 -6.93 0.18 -23.74
C PRO A 290 -6.18 -1.15 -23.68
N VAL A 291 -5.09 -1.31 -24.44
CA VAL A 291 -4.21 -2.49 -24.38
C VAL A 291 -3.45 -2.53 -23.04
N ASN A 292 -2.84 -1.42 -22.61
CA ASN A 292 -2.17 -1.33 -21.30
C ASN A 292 -3.15 -1.58 -20.16
N ALA A 293 -4.34 -0.98 -20.24
CA ALA A 293 -5.40 -1.18 -19.25
C ALA A 293 -5.83 -2.65 -19.17
N THR A 294 -6.00 -3.31 -20.31
CA THR A 294 -6.29 -4.75 -20.39
C THR A 294 -5.21 -5.56 -19.68
N ASN A 295 -3.93 -5.27 -19.95
CA ASN A 295 -2.80 -5.98 -19.33
C ASN A 295 -2.73 -5.73 -17.81
N ALA A 296 -2.99 -4.50 -17.34
CA ALA A 296 -3.06 -4.19 -15.92
C ALA A 296 -4.21 -4.95 -15.22
N LEU A 297 -5.40 -4.95 -15.82
CA LEU A 297 -6.55 -5.68 -15.27
C LEU A 297 -6.35 -7.19 -15.28
N LYS A 298 -5.66 -7.74 -16.30
CA LYS A 298 -5.26 -9.16 -16.33
C LYS A 298 -4.30 -9.50 -15.19
N PHE A 299 -3.34 -8.63 -14.90
CA PHE A 299 -2.44 -8.80 -13.76
C PHE A 299 -3.20 -8.81 -12.43
N PHE A 300 -4.08 -7.82 -12.16
CA PHE A 300 -4.85 -7.80 -10.92
C PHE A 300 -5.86 -8.96 -10.83
N SER A 301 -6.47 -9.34 -11.96
CA SER A 301 -7.34 -10.51 -12.05
C SER A 301 -6.60 -11.81 -11.72
N TRP A 302 -5.36 -11.95 -12.20
CA TRP A 302 -4.48 -13.08 -11.89
C TRP A 302 -4.06 -13.06 -10.41
N ALA A 303 -3.69 -11.90 -9.88
CA ALA A 303 -3.34 -11.76 -8.46
C ALA A 303 -4.51 -12.17 -7.53
N TYR A 304 -5.76 -11.85 -7.88
CA TYR A 304 -6.93 -12.31 -7.14
C TYR A 304 -7.20 -13.83 -7.24
N ALA A 305 -6.75 -14.46 -8.33
CA ALA A 305 -6.97 -15.89 -8.57
C ALA A 305 -5.86 -16.75 -7.96
N ASP A 306 -4.60 -16.34 -8.12
CA ASP A 306 -3.42 -17.15 -7.85
C ASP A 306 -2.48 -16.50 -6.81
N GLY A 307 -2.78 -15.27 -6.37
CA GLY A 307 -1.89 -14.45 -5.54
C GLY A 307 -2.09 -14.57 -4.03
N ASP A 308 -3.21 -15.14 -3.56
CA ASP A 308 -3.61 -15.12 -2.15
C ASP A 308 -2.55 -15.75 -1.24
N LYS A 309 -1.99 -16.92 -1.62
CA LYS A 309 -0.93 -17.55 -0.85
C LYS A 309 0.33 -16.67 -0.75
N MET A 310 0.70 -16.01 -1.84
CA MET A 310 1.87 -15.12 -1.85
C MET A 310 1.66 -13.88 -0.97
N ALA A 311 0.42 -13.38 -0.87
CA ALA A 311 0.07 -12.31 0.04
C ALA A 311 0.13 -12.77 1.50
N ALA A 312 -0.46 -13.93 1.81
CA ALA A 312 -0.46 -14.51 3.15
C ALA A 312 0.96 -14.88 3.63
N ASP A 313 1.82 -15.42 2.75
CA ASP A 313 3.23 -15.71 3.06
C ASP A 313 4.04 -14.43 3.38
N LEU A 314 3.50 -13.25 3.05
CA LEU A 314 4.02 -11.92 3.37
C LEU A 314 3.21 -11.20 4.47
N ASP A 315 2.30 -11.91 5.15
CA ASP A 315 1.44 -11.43 6.23
C ASP A 315 0.44 -10.33 5.83
N TYR A 316 0.13 -10.24 4.53
CA TYR A 316 -1.04 -9.50 4.07
C TYR A 316 -2.27 -10.41 4.09
N VAL A 317 -3.42 -9.83 4.39
CA VAL A 317 -4.72 -10.49 4.31
C VAL A 317 -5.27 -10.32 2.88
N PRO A 318 -5.49 -11.42 2.14
CA PRO A 318 -6.15 -11.37 0.84
C PRO A 318 -7.57 -10.81 0.95
N MET A 319 -8.03 -10.13 -0.09
CA MET A 319 -9.43 -9.67 -0.15
C MET A 319 -10.40 -10.86 -0.10
N PRO A 320 -11.55 -10.76 0.58
CA PRO A 320 -12.58 -11.80 0.51
C PRO A 320 -13.09 -12.00 -0.93
N ASP A 321 -13.49 -13.23 -1.28
CA ASP A 321 -13.97 -13.55 -2.63
C ASP A 321 -15.18 -12.70 -3.04
N SER A 322 -16.07 -12.39 -2.09
CA SER A 322 -17.20 -11.47 -2.32
C SER A 322 -16.73 -10.09 -2.78
N VAL A 323 -15.64 -9.56 -2.20
CA VAL A 323 -15.05 -8.28 -2.60
C VAL A 323 -14.39 -8.39 -3.97
N LYS A 324 -13.66 -9.47 -4.25
CA LYS A 324 -13.07 -9.72 -5.58
C LYS A 324 -14.13 -9.74 -6.68
N VAL A 325 -15.33 -10.29 -6.41
CA VAL A 325 -16.48 -10.27 -7.33
C VAL A 325 -16.99 -8.84 -7.55
N LEU A 326 -17.15 -8.05 -6.48
CA LEU A 326 -17.56 -6.64 -6.59
C LEU A 326 -16.56 -5.83 -7.43
N VAL A 327 -15.26 -6.06 -7.24
CA VAL A 327 -14.20 -5.38 -8.00
C VAL A 327 -14.27 -5.74 -9.49
N ARG A 328 -14.41 -7.03 -9.84
CA ARG A 328 -14.57 -7.45 -11.23
C ARG A 328 -15.82 -6.84 -11.89
N LYS A 329 -16.90 -6.70 -11.14
CA LYS A 329 -18.11 -6.00 -11.59
C LYS A 329 -17.84 -4.52 -11.85
N LEU A 330 -17.18 -3.82 -10.91
CA LEU A 330 -16.79 -2.42 -11.08
C LEU A 330 -15.98 -2.22 -12.37
N TRP A 331 -15.01 -3.08 -12.64
CA TRP A 331 -14.20 -3.00 -13.85
C TRP A 331 -15.04 -3.10 -15.13
N ALA A 332 -15.93 -4.10 -15.20
CA ALA A 332 -16.81 -4.31 -16.36
C ALA A 332 -17.76 -3.12 -16.59
N ASP A 333 -18.27 -2.54 -15.52
CA ASP A 333 -19.23 -1.44 -15.57
C ASP A 333 -18.54 -0.11 -15.92
N SER A 334 -17.33 0.14 -15.40
CA SER A 334 -16.74 1.49 -15.35
C SER A 334 -15.53 1.72 -16.26
N ILE A 335 -14.77 0.69 -16.65
CA ILE A 335 -13.54 0.86 -17.45
C ILE A 335 -13.85 0.66 -18.92
N LYS A 336 -13.82 1.75 -19.68
CA LYS A 336 -14.12 1.80 -21.11
C LYS A 336 -12.94 2.34 -21.91
N ASP A 337 -12.85 2.00 -23.18
CA ASP A 337 -12.00 2.72 -24.13
C ASP A 337 -12.67 4.04 -24.58
N ALA A 338 -11.96 4.84 -25.38
CA ALA A 338 -12.46 6.11 -25.89
C ALA A 338 -13.73 6.00 -26.77
N SER A 339 -14.07 4.80 -27.26
CA SER A 339 -15.30 4.54 -28.02
C SER A 339 -16.49 4.12 -27.14
N GLY A 340 -16.27 3.98 -25.82
CA GLY A 340 -17.29 3.51 -24.87
C GLY A 340 -17.37 1.99 -24.73
N LYS A 341 -16.50 1.23 -25.41
CA LYS A 341 -16.46 -0.23 -25.29
C LYS A 341 -15.74 -0.65 -24.01
N THR A 342 -16.26 -1.66 -23.32
CA THR A 342 -15.63 -2.21 -22.12
C THR A 342 -14.22 -2.74 -22.39
N VAL A 343 -13.26 -2.33 -21.55
CA VAL A 343 -11.92 -2.91 -21.54
C VAL A 343 -11.97 -4.24 -20.79
N ALA A 344 -11.59 -5.33 -21.46
CA ALA A 344 -11.70 -6.66 -20.89
C ALA A 344 -10.61 -6.93 -19.85
N ALA A 345 -10.99 -7.56 -18.74
CA ALA A 345 -10.06 -8.08 -17.72
C ALA A 345 -9.71 -9.57 -17.92
N LYS A 346 -10.19 -10.17 -19.02
CA LYS A 346 -9.99 -11.57 -19.44
C LYS A 346 -9.58 -11.59 -20.91
#